data_AF-A0A1S2LI46-F1
#
_entry.id   AF-A0A1S2LI46-F1
#
_cell.length_a   1.000
_cell.length_b   1.000
_cell.length_c   1.000
_cell.angle_alpha   90.00
_cell.angle_beta   90.00
_cell.angle_gamma   90.00
#
_symmetry.space_group_name_H-M   'P 1'
#
loop_
_entity.id
_entity.type
_entity.pdbx_description
1 polymer ?
#
loop_
_entity_poly.entity_id
_entity_poly.type
_entity_poly.pdbx_seq_one_letter_code
_entity_poly.pdbx_strand_id
1 'polypeptide(L)'
;MKKWFIILFATLVLNVIIFNYVFSKGEFVIGSTSYIAKDAPIVEERLPFYMGYGLHWGGFGKPTLTNVTLIKHDGTELNEVDLQLSVTSMIDKMGVTGVIDEDFAIEEGYINEYLPVENYKVEDNFMLVFRVELHDANYENNISHLIIEYKNFGFRQQQIMEFEGFFKGLE
;
A
#
# COMPACT_ATOMS: atom_id res chain seq x y z
N MET A 1 26.03 15.66 -44.30
CA MET A 1 24.75 16.08 -43.69
C MET A 1 23.80 14.91 -43.42
N LYS A 2 23.34 14.13 -44.41
CA LYS A 2 22.40 12.99 -44.17
C LYS A 2 22.86 11.97 -43.09
N LYS A 3 24.15 11.60 -43.06
CA LYS A 3 24.69 10.66 -42.05
C LYS A 3 24.61 11.19 -40.61
N TRP A 4 24.78 12.50 -40.42
CA TRP A 4 24.69 13.13 -39.09
C TRP A 4 23.26 13.18 -38.56
N PHE A 5 22.28 13.42 -39.44
CA PHE A 5 20.87 13.34 -39.06
C PHE A 5 20.46 11.92 -38.65
N ILE A 6 20.97 10.89 -39.32
CA ILE A 6 20.71 9.49 -38.95
C ILE A 6 21.30 9.18 -37.58
N ILE A 7 22.54 9.61 -37.31
CA ILE A 7 23.18 9.42 -35.99
C ILE A 7 22.39 10.15 -34.91
N LEU A 8 22.04 11.42 -35.13
CA LEU A 8 21.28 12.22 -34.17
C LEU A 8 19.89 11.62 -33.89
N PHE A 9 19.21 11.14 -34.93
CA PHE A 9 17.92 10.46 -34.78
C PHE A 9 18.07 9.14 -34.00
N ALA A 10 19.09 8.33 -34.32
CA ALA A 10 19.35 7.09 -33.59
C ALA A 10 19.69 7.35 -32.12
N THR A 11 20.48 8.39 -31.81
CA THR A 11 20.78 8.80 -30.44
C THR A 11 19.53 9.27 -29.70
N LEU A 12 18.65 10.04 -30.35
CA LEU A 12 17.38 10.47 -29.76
C LEU A 12 16.49 9.27 -29.42
N VAL A 13 16.32 8.35 -30.37
CA VAL A 13 15.53 7.13 -30.17
C VAL A 13 16.10 6.29 -29.03
N LEU A 14 17.42 6.13 -28.96
CA LEU A 14 18.07 5.39 -27.89
C LEU A 14 17.83 6.03 -26.51
N ASN A 15 17.89 7.36 -26.40
CA ASN A 15 17.57 8.07 -25.17
C ASN A 15 16.11 7.84 -24.75
N VAL A 16 15.17 7.87 -25.69
CA VAL A 16 13.75 7.60 -25.40
C VAL A 16 13.54 6.16 -24.92
N ILE A 17 14.24 5.18 -25.50
CA ILE A 17 14.17 3.77 -25.08
C ILE A 17 14.75 3.60 -23.67
N ILE A 18 15.94 4.15 -23.41
CA ILE A 18 16.60 4.06 -22.10
C ILE A 18 15.74 4.75 -21.04
N PHE A 19 15.20 5.93 -21.36
CA PHE A 19 14.28 6.66 -20.49
C PHE A 19 13.11 5.74 -20.12
N ASN A 20 12.33 5.27 -21.10
CA ASN A 20 11.18 4.39 -20.82
C ASN A 20 11.55 3.15 -20.00
N TYR A 21 12.68 2.50 -20.30
CA TYR A 21 13.14 1.32 -19.56
C TYR A 21 13.47 1.62 -18.10
N VAL A 22 14.15 2.73 -17.82
CA VAL A 22 14.52 3.12 -16.45
C VAL A 22 13.29 3.57 -15.65
N PHE A 23 12.35 4.28 -16.28
CA PHE A 23 11.13 4.76 -15.60
C PHE A 23 10.05 3.68 -15.40
N SER A 24 10.09 2.58 -16.16
CA SER A 24 9.13 1.47 -16.01
C SER A 24 9.49 0.46 -14.93
N LYS A 25 10.62 0.64 -14.23
CA LYS A 25 11.21 -0.39 -13.34
C LYS A 25 10.97 -0.17 -11.85
N GLY A 26 10.31 0.93 -11.47
CA GLY A 26 10.03 1.19 -10.06
C GLY A 26 8.87 0.35 -9.54
N GLU A 27 9.06 -0.23 -8.36
CA GLU A 27 8.05 -1.01 -7.65
C GLU A 27 8.10 -0.72 -6.15
N PHE A 28 6.95 -0.77 -5.50
CA PHE A 28 6.81 -0.87 -4.07
C PHE A 28 7.09 -2.30 -3.62
N VAL A 29 7.79 -2.44 -2.50
CA VAL A 29 8.07 -3.73 -1.89
C VAL A 29 7.72 -3.64 -0.41
N ILE A 30 7.04 -4.67 0.09
CA ILE A 30 6.72 -4.79 1.52
C ILE A 30 7.97 -5.32 2.22
N GLY A 31 8.59 -4.48 3.04
CA GLY A 31 9.77 -4.81 3.84
C GLY A 31 9.44 -5.37 5.23
N SER A 32 8.26 -5.05 5.77
CA SER A 32 7.77 -5.64 7.01
C SER A 32 6.26 -5.88 6.97
N THR A 33 5.85 -7.04 7.48
CA THR A 33 4.45 -7.45 7.60
C THR A 33 4.08 -7.60 9.06
N SER A 34 2.86 -7.16 9.36
CA SER A 34 2.20 -7.42 10.64
C SER A 34 1.10 -8.44 10.42
N TYR A 35 0.85 -9.29 11.41
CA TYR A 35 -0.25 -10.27 11.40
C TYR A 35 -0.87 -10.34 12.78
N ILE A 36 -2.18 -10.61 12.81
CA ILE A 36 -2.91 -10.89 14.04
C ILE A 36 -3.44 -12.32 14.07
N ALA A 37 -3.47 -12.92 15.25
CA ALA A 37 -4.07 -14.24 15.45
C ALA A 37 -5.60 -14.10 15.47
N LYS A 38 -6.32 -15.07 14.91
CA LYS A 38 -7.81 -15.03 14.83
C LYS A 38 -8.48 -15.13 16.20
N ASP A 39 -7.80 -15.72 17.17
CA ASP A 39 -8.23 -15.89 18.57
C ASP A 39 -7.73 -14.75 19.48
N ALA A 40 -7.16 -13.68 18.91
CA ALA A 40 -6.78 -12.52 19.70
C ALA A 40 -8.05 -11.82 20.25
N PRO A 41 -8.05 -11.36 21.52
CA PRO A 41 -9.23 -10.75 22.14
C PRO A 41 -9.85 -9.61 21.32
N ILE A 42 -9.00 -8.77 20.71
CA ILE A 42 -9.40 -7.67 19.85
C ILE A 42 -10.20 -8.10 18.60
N VAL A 43 -9.94 -9.31 18.10
CA VAL A 43 -10.65 -9.93 16.97
C VAL A 43 -11.96 -10.53 17.45
N GLU A 44 -11.95 -11.26 18.58
CA GLU A 44 -13.16 -11.85 19.19
C GLU A 44 -14.18 -10.79 19.61
N GLU A 45 -13.70 -9.69 20.19
CA GLU A 45 -14.50 -8.56 20.65
C GLU A 45 -14.90 -7.62 19.50
N ARG A 46 -14.36 -7.84 18.28
CA ARG A 46 -14.60 -7.04 17.08
C ARG A 46 -14.29 -5.55 17.30
N LEU A 47 -13.22 -5.28 18.03
CA LEU A 47 -12.74 -3.93 18.25
C LEU A 47 -11.94 -3.47 17.04
N PRO A 48 -12.01 -2.17 16.67
CA PRO A 48 -11.17 -1.64 15.61
C PRO A 48 -9.69 -1.75 15.98
N PHE A 49 -8.86 -2.07 15.00
CA PHE A 49 -7.42 -2.23 15.19
C PHE A 49 -6.62 -1.70 14.01
N TYR A 50 -5.36 -1.38 14.28
CA TYR A 50 -4.44 -0.81 13.30
C TYR A 50 -3.32 -1.78 13.01
N MET A 51 -3.00 -1.94 11.73
CA MET A 51 -1.91 -2.79 11.27
C MET A 51 -0.98 -2.02 10.35
N GLY A 52 0.29 -1.90 10.76
CA GLY A 52 1.34 -1.26 9.99
C GLY A 52 2.12 -2.26 9.14
N TYR A 53 2.39 -1.81 7.91
CA TYR A 53 3.18 -2.50 6.90
C TYR A 53 4.26 -1.54 6.42
N GLY A 54 5.52 -1.93 6.59
CA GLY A 54 6.66 -1.14 6.12
C GLY A 54 6.83 -1.37 4.63
N LEU A 55 6.70 -0.30 3.83
CA LEU A 55 6.91 -0.35 2.38
C LEU A 55 8.10 0.51 2.01
N HIS A 56 8.78 0.11 0.93
CA HIS A 56 9.83 0.92 0.31
C HIS A 56 9.63 1.02 -1.19
N TRP A 57 10.00 2.16 -1.77
CA TRP A 57 10.03 2.37 -3.21
C TRP A 57 11.39 1.97 -3.79
N GLY A 58 11.43 0.99 -4.70
CA GLY A 58 12.64 0.50 -5.36
C GLY A 58 12.97 1.17 -6.70
N GLY A 59 12.31 2.28 -7.05
CA GLY A 59 12.42 2.94 -8.35
C GLY A 59 13.12 4.30 -8.34
N PHE A 60 13.24 4.90 -9.52
CA PHE A 60 13.67 6.29 -9.65
C PHE A 60 12.52 7.25 -9.36
N GLY A 61 12.86 8.40 -8.76
CA GLY A 61 11.90 9.45 -8.42
C GLY A 61 11.28 9.29 -7.03
N LYS A 62 10.33 10.17 -6.73
CA LYS A 62 9.59 10.22 -5.47
C LYS A 62 8.10 10.15 -5.81
N PRO A 63 7.51 8.95 -5.88
CA PRO A 63 6.11 8.82 -6.28
C PRO A 63 5.20 9.49 -5.27
N THR A 64 4.06 9.98 -5.74
CA THR A 64 3.00 10.53 -4.90
C THR A 64 1.84 9.55 -4.91
N LEU A 65 1.54 8.97 -3.76
CA LEU A 65 0.41 8.06 -3.59
C LEU A 65 -0.88 8.82 -3.89
N THR A 66 -1.78 8.14 -4.58
CA THR A 66 -3.10 8.65 -4.92
C THR A 66 -4.17 7.84 -4.22
N ASN A 67 -4.04 6.51 -4.20
CA ASN A 67 -4.98 5.63 -3.53
C ASN A 67 -4.32 4.30 -3.15
N VAL A 68 -4.88 3.64 -2.14
CA VAL A 68 -4.51 2.28 -1.74
C VAL A 68 -5.77 1.48 -1.45
N THR A 69 -5.97 0.41 -2.22
CA THR A 69 -7.18 -0.43 -2.19
C THR A 69 -6.82 -1.90 -2.01
N LEU A 70 -7.67 -2.67 -1.34
CA LEU A 70 -7.55 -4.11 -1.20
C LEU A 70 -8.50 -4.83 -2.15
N ILE A 71 -8.07 -5.97 -2.70
CA ILE A 71 -8.84 -6.81 -3.62
C ILE A 71 -9.10 -8.15 -2.98
N LYS A 72 -10.35 -8.59 -3.05
CA LYS A 72 -10.77 -9.91 -2.56
C LYS A 72 -10.42 -11.03 -3.54
N HIS A 73 -10.46 -12.28 -3.07
CA HIS A 73 -10.24 -13.46 -3.92
C HIS A 73 -11.24 -13.61 -5.07
N ASP A 74 -12.44 -13.03 -4.94
CA ASP A 74 -13.43 -12.99 -6.02
C ASP A 74 -13.14 -11.90 -7.09
N GLY A 75 -12.07 -11.12 -6.90
CA GLY A 75 -11.65 -10.04 -7.78
C GLY A 75 -12.34 -8.70 -7.53
N THR A 76 -13.21 -8.59 -6.53
CA THR A 76 -13.88 -7.33 -6.18
C THR A 76 -13.02 -6.47 -5.25
N GLU A 77 -13.16 -5.15 -5.35
CA GLU A 77 -12.53 -4.21 -4.42
C GLU A 77 -13.22 -4.28 -3.05
N LEU A 78 -12.42 -4.28 -1.98
CA LEU A 78 -12.92 -4.14 -0.63
C LEU A 78 -13.36 -2.68 -0.45
N ASN A 79 -14.67 -2.48 -0.38
CA ASN A 79 -15.27 -1.17 -0.14
C ASN A 79 -15.31 -0.89 1.37
N GLU A 80 -15.25 0.38 1.76
CA GLU A 80 -15.41 0.84 3.15
C GLU A 80 -16.75 0.40 3.78
N VAL A 81 -17.77 0.11 2.96
CA VAL A 81 -19.11 -0.32 3.40
C VAL A 81 -19.33 -1.83 3.21
N ASP A 82 -18.27 -2.63 3.20
CA ASP A 82 -18.41 -4.08 3.12
C ASP A 82 -19.17 -4.63 4.34
N LEU A 83 -20.02 -5.63 4.11
CA LEU A 83 -20.84 -6.22 5.17
C LEU A 83 -20.03 -6.96 6.22
N GLN A 84 -18.82 -7.41 5.89
CA GLN A 84 -18.02 -8.25 6.78
C GLN A 84 -16.85 -7.50 7.40
N LEU A 85 -16.22 -6.58 6.65
CA LEU A 85 -14.98 -5.94 7.06
C LEU A 85 -14.81 -4.56 6.44
N SER A 86 -14.64 -3.53 7.26
CA SER A 86 -14.26 -2.19 6.79
C SER A 86 -12.76 -1.95 7.00
N VAL A 87 -12.12 -1.36 5.99
CA VAL A 87 -10.69 -1.04 6.01
C VAL A 87 -10.47 0.38 5.52
N THR A 88 -9.69 1.14 6.27
CA THR A 88 -9.22 2.48 5.88
C THR A 88 -7.70 2.49 5.82
N SER A 89 -7.14 2.92 4.68
CA SER A 89 -5.70 3.02 4.46
C SER A 89 -5.17 4.41 4.81
N MET A 90 -4.07 4.45 5.54
CA MET A 90 -3.42 5.66 6.06
C MET A 90 -1.90 5.52 6.02
N ILE A 91 -1.18 6.62 6.19
CA ILE A 91 0.27 6.64 6.33
C ILE A 91 0.62 7.03 7.76
N ASP A 92 1.45 6.21 8.41
CA ASP A 92 2.03 6.55 9.70
C ASP A 92 3.32 7.36 9.50
N LYS A 93 3.28 8.61 9.96
CA LYS A 93 4.41 9.54 9.91
C LYS A 93 5.48 9.22 10.95
N MET A 94 5.13 8.56 12.06
CA MET A 94 6.08 8.13 13.08
C MET A 94 6.89 6.92 12.60
N GLY A 95 6.29 6.07 11.76
CA GLY A 95 6.93 4.90 11.15
C GLY A 95 7.10 3.74 12.12
N VAL A 96 6.23 3.63 13.12
CA VAL A 96 6.36 2.68 14.24
C VAL A 96 5.09 1.85 14.49
N THR A 97 3.99 2.08 13.76
CA THR A 97 2.78 1.26 13.92
C THR A 97 3.07 -0.20 13.58
N GLY A 98 2.84 -1.08 14.56
CA GLY A 98 2.83 -2.53 14.40
C GLY A 98 1.40 -3.06 14.35
N VAL A 99 0.98 -3.81 15.36
CA VAL A 99 -0.42 -4.18 15.61
C VAL A 99 -0.86 -3.53 16.92
N ILE A 100 -1.83 -2.63 16.87
CA ILE A 100 -2.35 -1.92 18.06
C ILE A 100 -3.86 -1.81 18.01
N ASP A 101 -4.51 -1.80 19.17
CA ASP A 101 -5.93 -1.47 19.30
C ASP A 101 -6.19 0.04 19.22
N GLU A 102 -7.46 0.39 19.00
CA GLU A 102 -7.88 1.79 18.87
C GLU A 102 -7.71 2.60 20.15
N ASP A 103 -7.94 2.01 21.33
CA ASP A 103 -7.79 2.70 22.61
C ASP A 103 -6.32 3.11 22.84
N PHE A 104 -5.38 2.20 22.59
CA PHE A 104 -3.95 2.47 22.64
C PHE A 104 -3.52 3.50 21.59
N ALA A 105 -4.04 3.41 20.36
CA ALA A 105 -3.76 4.38 19.31
C ALA A 105 -4.22 5.81 19.69
N ILE A 106 -5.33 5.93 20.43
CA ILE A 106 -5.83 7.19 20.97
C ILE A 106 -4.93 7.69 22.10
N GLU A 107 -4.63 6.84 23.09
CA GLU A 107 -3.89 7.21 24.30
C GLU A 107 -2.47 7.67 23.98
N GLU A 108 -1.76 6.93 23.13
CA GLU A 108 -0.38 7.24 22.71
C GLU A 108 -0.33 8.27 21.58
N GLY A 109 -1.48 8.71 21.07
CA GLY A 109 -1.58 9.80 20.11
C GLY A 109 -1.25 9.44 18.66
N TYR A 110 -1.21 8.15 18.30
CA TYR A 110 -0.96 7.66 16.94
C TYR A 110 -1.93 8.26 15.92
N ILE A 111 -3.21 8.39 16.29
CA ILE A 111 -4.26 8.91 15.39
C ILE A 111 -3.90 10.31 14.86
N ASN A 112 -3.20 11.13 15.65
CA ASN A 112 -2.81 12.48 15.25
C ASN A 112 -1.67 12.50 14.22
N GLU A 113 -0.90 11.42 14.13
CA GLU A 113 0.22 11.28 13.19
C GLU A 113 -0.12 10.40 11.98
N TYR A 114 -1.36 9.92 11.88
CA TYR A 114 -1.88 9.25 10.70
C TYR A 114 -2.34 10.26 9.65
N LEU A 115 -1.79 10.11 8.45
CA LEU A 115 -2.10 10.93 7.29
C LEU A 115 -2.94 10.13 6.30
N PRO A 116 -3.85 10.77 5.55
CA PRO A 116 -4.48 10.12 4.41
C PRO A 116 -3.42 9.71 3.39
N VAL A 117 -3.67 8.61 2.68
CA VAL A 117 -2.83 8.13 1.57
C VAL A 117 -2.77 9.15 0.43
N GLU A 118 -3.88 9.85 0.18
CA GLU A 118 -4.00 10.76 -0.95
C GLU A 118 -2.96 11.90 -0.88
N ASN A 119 -2.23 12.10 -1.97
CA ASN A 119 -1.20 13.11 -2.12
C ASN A 119 0.04 12.93 -1.21
N TYR A 120 0.19 11.77 -0.56
CA TYR A 120 1.40 11.46 0.20
C TYR A 120 2.60 11.27 -0.73
N LYS A 121 3.68 12.04 -0.51
CA LYS A 121 4.91 11.94 -1.30
C LYS A 121 5.88 10.96 -0.64
N VAL A 122 6.17 9.86 -1.33
CA VAL A 122 7.10 8.84 -0.88
C VAL A 122 8.53 9.37 -0.98
N GLU A 123 9.25 9.34 0.14
CA GLU A 123 10.65 9.75 0.20
C GLU A 123 11.58 8.56 -0.06
N ASP A 124 11.43 7.48 0.72
CA ASP A 124 12.10 6.19 0.57
C ASP A 124 11.22 5.09 1.21
N ASN A 125 11.40 4.85 2.52
CA ASN A 125 10.59 3.95 3.32
C ASN A 125 9.41 4.72 3.94
N PHE A 126 8.27 4.06 4.05
CA PHE A 126 7.11 4.60 4.74
C PHE A 126 6.29 3.47 5.37
N MET A 127 5.44 3.82 6.33
CA MET A 127 4.57 2.87 7.00
C MET A 127 3.14 3.05 6.50
N LEU A 128 2.62 2.06 5.78
CA LEU A 128 1.22 1.98 5.39
C LEU A 128 0.45 1.35 6.54
N VAL A 129 -0.58 2.01 7.02
CA VAL A 129 -1.43 1.53 8.11
C VAL A 129 -2.83 1.26 7.59
N PHE A 130 -3.36 0.09 7.93
CA PHE A 130 -4.77 -0.22 7.76
C PHE A 130 -5.45 -0.14 9.12
N ARG A 131 -6.49 0.70 9.25
CA ARG A 131 -7.49 0.55 10.31
C ARG A 131 -8.50 -0.48 9.83
N VAL A 132 -8.68 -1.54 10.60
CA VAL A 132 -9.48 -2.71 10.26
C VAL A 132 -10.58 -2.85 11.30
N GLU A 133 -11.82 -3.00 10.86
CA GLU A 133 -12.97 -3.19 11.73
C GLU A 133 -13.84 -4.35 11.21
N LEU A 134 -14.02 -5.36 12.05
CA LEU A 134 -14.76 -6.57 11.71
C LEU A 134 -16.24 -6.39 12.06
N HIS A 135 -17.11 -6.62 11.08
CA HIS A 135 -18.56 -6.57 11.26
C HIS A 135 -19.17 -7.97 11.39
N ASP A 136 -18.58 -8.98 10.73
CA ASP A 136 -19.02 -10.38 10.77
C ASP A 136 -18.08 -11.25 11.64
N ALA A 137 -18.66 -11.95 12.62
CA ALA A 137 -17.92 -12.86 13.50
C ALA A 137 -17.42 -14.13 12.77
N ASN A 138 -18.00 -14.45 11.61
CA ASN A 138 -17.56 -15.57 10.76
C ASN A 138 -16.67 -15.10 9.61
N TYR A 139 -16.06 -13.92 9.70
CA TYR A 139 -15.18 -13.42 8.66
C TYR A 139 -14.05 -14.42 8.39
N GLU A 140 -14.03 -14.93 7.16
CA GLU A 140 -12.90 -15.66 6.62
C GLU A 140 -12.06 -14.69 5.80
N ASN A 141 -10.74 -14.73 6.01
CA ASN A 141 -9.80 -13.90 5.28
C ASN A 141 -9.98 -14.11 3.78
N ASN A 142 -10.54 -13.09 3.12
CA ASN A 142 -10.92 -13.15 1.72
C ASN A 142 -10.10 -12.18 0.87
N ILE A 143 -9.02 -11.62 1.41
CA ILE A 143 -8.18 -10.63 0.73
C ILE A 143 -7.05 -11.33 -0.02
N SER A 144 -6.76 -10.85 -1.22
CA SER A 144 -5.80 -11.46 -2.14
C SER A 144 -4.69 -10.52 -2.60
N HIS A 145 -5.02 -9.26 -2.86
CA HIS A 145 -4.07 -8.30 -3.41
C HIS A 145 -4.23 -6.91 -2.79
N LEU A 146 -3.13 -6.18 -2.81
CA LEU A 146 -3.02 -4.77 -2.49
C LEU A 146 -2.75 -4.01 -3.79
N ILE A 147 -3.60 -3.03 -4.10
CA ILE A 147 -3.41 -2.10 -5.21
C ILE A 147 -2.90 -0.77 -4.67
N ILE A 148 -1.75 -0.33 -5.15
CA ILE A 148 -1.21 1.00 -4.90
C ILE A 148 -1.29 1.81 -6.18
N GLU A 149 -2.07 2.89 -6.15
CA GLU A 149 -2.15 3.87 -7.21
C GLU A 149 -1.26 5.07 -6.87
N TYR A 150 -0.45 5.51 -7.82
CA TYR A 150 0.50 6.58 -7.58
C TYR A 150 0.81 7.39 -8.84
N LYS A 151 1.38 8.57 -8.63
CA LYS A 151 1.93 9.42 -9.69
C LYS A 151 3.44 9.45 -9.56
N ASN A 152 4.15 9.06 -10.61
CA ASN A 152 5.60 9.25 -10.68
C ASN A 152 5.93 10.12 -11.90
N PHE A 153 6.72 11.18 -11.70
CA PHE A 153 7.02 12.18 -12.74
C PHE A 153 5.79 12.72 -13.49
N GLY A 154 4.64 12.81 -12.79
CA GLY A 154 3.37 13.27 -13.36
C GLY A 154 2.54 12.21 -14.09
N PHE A 155 3.08 11.00 -14.30
CA PHE A 155 2.35 9.89 -14.90
C PHE A 155 1.66 9.05 -13.85
N ARG A 156 0.39 8.71 -14.07
CA ARG A 156 -0.35 7.78 -13.21
C ARG A 156 0.10 6.35 -13.49
N GLN A 157 0.35 5.61 -12.42
CA GLN A 157 0.76 4.22 -12.43
C GLN A 157 -0.02 3.47 -11.35
N GLN A 158 -0.10 2.16 -11.52
CA GLN A 158 -0.74 1.25 -10.59
C GLN A 158 0.16 0.04 -10.43
N GLN A 159 0.32 -0.39 -9.19
CA GLN A 159 0.98 -1.64 -8.87
C GLN A 159 0.02 -2.54 -8.11
N ILE A 160 -0.04 -3.80 -8.51
CA ILE A 160 -0.79 -4.86 -7.83
C ILE A 160 0.24 -5.74 -7.15
N MET A 161 0.06 -5.98 -5.85
CA MET A 161 0.94 -6.81 -5.03
C MET A 161 0.11 -7.90 -4.38
N GLU A 162 0.68 -9.09 -4.21
CA GLU A 162 0.06 -10.12 -3.39
C GLU A 162 -0.05 -9.63 -1.94
N PHE A 163 -1.19 -9.88 -1.31
CA PHE A 163 -1.45 -9.49 0.06
C PHE A 163 -2.30 -10.57 0.73
N GLU A 164 -1.69 -11.26 1.69
CA GLU A 164 -2.28 -12.43 2.36
C GLU A 164 -3.36 -12.05 3.39
N GLY A 165 -3.75 -10.77 3.50
CA GLY A 165 -4.71 -10.29 4.48
C GLY A 165 -4.11 -10.01 5.85
N PHE A 166 -5.00 -9.87 6.85
CA PHE A 166 -4.65 -9.41 8.19
C PHE A 166 -4.36 -10.55 9.19
N PHE A 167 -4.93 -11.72 8.91
CA PHE A 167 -4.91 -12.86 9.82
C PHE A 167 -3.88 -13.87 9.36
N LYS A 168 -3.05 -14.35 10.30
CA LYS A 168 -2.15 -15.46 10.00
C LYS A 168 -2.96 -16.71 9.67
N GLY A 169 -2.72 -17.30 8.51
CA GLY A 169 -3.27 -18.62 8.19
C GLY A 169 -2.82 -19.64 9.24
N LEU A 170 -3.75 -20.42 9.78
CA LEU A 170 -3.42 -21.64 10.50
C LEU A 170 -2.97 -22.64 9.43
N GLU A 171 -1.66 -22.83 9.28
CA GLU A 171 -1.12 -24.05 8.66
C GLU A 171 -1.37 -25.27 9.56
#